data_AF-A0A2M7QSU2-F1
#
_entry.id   AF-A0A2M7QSU2-F1
#
_cell.length_a   1.000
_cell.length_b   1.000
_cell.length_c   1.000
_cell.angle_alpha   90.00
_cell.angle_beta   90.00
_cell.angle_gamma   90.00
#
_symmetry.space_group_name_H-M   'P 1'
#
loop_
_entity.id
_entity.type
_entity.pdbx_description
1 polymer ?
#
loop_
_entity_poly.entity_id
_entity_poly.type
_entity_poly.pdbx_seq_one_letter_code
_entity_poly.pdbx_strand_id
1 'polypeptide(L)'
;MRKLLKNKEELIEAVQYVATETTKLAKRIVGKSFPIKSLTIFAHSQPEFERLIQILGQIGKPYNYNNGPRVELHEPIIVDDNQITHLRIRKPDPERPQVGCNDFETDYESFKKDCLSDHPENLRLIKRPEYEMIEFYDPNFDVLAYVVSN
;
A
#
# COMPACT_ATOMS: atom_id res chain seq x y z
N MET A 1 -14.35 14.74 6.97
CA MET A 1 -14.89 13.40 7.28
C MET A 1 -14.46 12.49 6.13
N ARG A 2 -13.60 11.49 6.36
CA ARG A 2 -13.16 10.58 5.28
C ARG A 2 -14.35 9.73 4.81
N LYS A 3 -14.41 9.47 3.50
CA LYS A 3 -15.45 8.63 2.87
C LYS A 3 -15.18 7.18 3.27
N LEU A 4 -16.10 6.56 4.01
CA LEU A 4 -16.05 5.11 4.28
C LEU A 4 -16.43 4.35 3.01
N LEU A 5 -15.68 3.29 2.72
CA LEU A 5 -15.89 2.39 1.59
C LEU A 5 -17.04 1.42 1.89
N LYS A 6 -17.91 1.21 0.89
CA LYS A 6 -19.18 0.49 1.07
C LYS A 6 -19.38 -0.69 0.13
N ASN A 7 -18.76 -0.68 -1.04
CA ASN A 7 -18.98 -1.68 -2.09
C ASN A 7 -17.70 -1.98 -2.88
N LYS A 8 -17.81 -2.91 -3.84
CA LYS A 8 -16.69 -3.37 -4.67
C LYS A 8 -16.12 -2.23 -5.51
N GLU A 9 -16.98 -1.39 -6.08
CA GLU A 9 -16.60 -0.28 -6.94
C GLU A 9 -15.75 0.73 -6.16
N GLU A 10 -16.20 1.13 -4.98
CA GLU A 10 -15.46 2.04 -4.09
C GLU A 10 -14.14 1.43 -3.60
N LEU A 11 -14.08 0.11 -3.38
CA LEU A 11 -12.81 -0.56 -3.07
C LEU A 11 -11.84 -0.50 -4.25
N ILE A 12 -12.31 -0.73 -5.48
CA ILE A 12 -11.48 -0.64 -6.68
C ILE A 12 -10.99 0.80 -6.90
N GLU A 13 -11.87 1.80 -6.71
CA GLU A 13 -11.50 3.22 -6.75
C GLU A 13 -10.40 3.54 -5.70
N ALA A 14 -10.51 2.99 -4.48
CA ALA A 14 -9.50 3.18 -3.45
C ALA A 14 -8.16 2.52 -3.81
N VAL A 15 -8.18 1.34 -4.44
CA VAL A 15 -6.97 0.68 -4.96
C VAL A 15 -6.29 1.52 -6.04
N GLN A 16 -7.07 2.02 -7.00
CA GLN A 16 -6.58 2.91 -8.07
C GLN A 16 -6.00 4.20 -7.50
N TYR A 17 -6.68 4.81 -6.53
CA TYR A 17 -6.22 6.00 -5.82
C TYR A 17 -4.89 5.75 -5.13
N VAL A 18 -4.77 4.70 -4.32
CA VAL A 18 -3.53 4.43 -3.58
C VAL A 18 -2.38 4.17 -4.55
N ALA A 19 -2.55 3.36 -5.60
CA ALA A 19 -1.49 3.12 -6.58
C ALA A 19 -1.04 4.40 -7.31
N THR A 20 -2.00 5.28 -7.64
CA THR A 20 -1.73 6.56 -8.31
C THR A 20 -0.98 7.53 -7.37
N GLU A 21 -1.46 7.69 -6.14
CA GLU A 21 -0.88 8.63 -5.18
C GLU A 21 0.47 8.18 -4.66
N THR A 22 0.70 6.87 -4.48
CA THR A 22 2.03 6.40 -4.10
C THR A 22 3.03 6.54 -5.24
N THR A 23 2.61 6.38 -6.48
CA THR A 23 3.44 6.70 -7.66
C THR A 23 3.83 8.18 -7.68
N LYS A 24 2.89 9.08 -7.37
CA LYS A 24 3.17 10.52 -7.23
C LYS A 24 4.10 10.81 -6.05
N LEU A 25 3.90 10.15 -4.92
CA LEU A 25 4.76 10.25 -3.73
C LEU A 25 6.21 9.86 -4.04
N ALA A 26 6.42 8.73 -4.73
CA ALA A 26 7.76 8.31 -5.16
C ALA A 26 8.39 9.32 -6.11
N LYS A 27 7.65 9.80 -7.13
CA LYS A 27 8.14 10.83 -8.05
C LYS A 27 8.49 12.13 -7.32
N ARG A 28 7.71 12.50 -6.30
CA ARG A 28 7.93 13.70 -5.49
C ARG A 28 9.21 13.60 -4.65
N ILE A 29 9.45 12.45 -4.03
CA ILE A 29 10.58 12.27 -3.11
C ILE A 29 11.87 11.96 -3.87
N VAL A 30 11.87 10.91 -4.73
CA VAL A 30 13.09 10.38 -5.36
C VAL A 30 13.15 10.62 -6.88
N GLY A 31 12.18 11.34 -7.46
CA GLY A 31 12.16 11.64 -8.89
C GLY A 31 11.86 10.43 -9.81
N LYS A 32 11.46 9.29 -9.24
CA LYS A 32 11.25 8.02 -9.95
C LYS A 32 9.90 7.40 -9.57
N SER A 33 9.40 6.51 -10.42
CA SER A 33 8.31 5.60 -10.11
C SER A 33 8.80 4.16 -10.13
N PHE A 34 8.12 3.30 -9.39
CA PHE A 34 8.44 1.88 -9.28
C PHE A 34 7.20 1.04 -9.58
N PRO A 35 7.36 -0.17 -10.12
CA PRO A 35 6.22 -1.07 -10.33
C PRO A 35 5.55 -1.43 -9.00
N ILE A 36 4.24 -1.62 -9.07
CA ILE A 36 3.39 -1.97 -7.94
C ILE A 36 2.69 -3.28 -8.28
N LYS A 37 2.87 -4.29 -7.42
CA LYS A 37 2.19 -5.60 -7.56
C LYS A 37 1.21 -5.87 -6.42
N SER A 38 1.50 -5.36 -5.23
CA SER A 38 0.68 -5.54 -4.04
C SER A 38 0.34 -4.23 -3.34
N LEU A 39 -0.90 -4.15 -2.86
CA LEU A 39 -1.43 -2.97 -2.21
C LEU A 39 -2.22 -3.36 -0.95
N THR A 40 -2.26 -2.46 0.02
CA THR A 40 -3.03 -2.57 1.24
C THR A 40 -3.97 -1.38 1.40
N ILE A 41 -5.24 -1.63 1.68
CA ILE A 41 -6.22 -0.62 2.08
C ILE A 41 -6.38 -0.64 3.59
N PHE A 42 -6.40 0.52 4.21
CA PHE A 42 -6.61 0.67 5.65
C PHE A 42 -8.09 0.98 5.88
N ALA A 43 -8.79 0.09 6.58
CA ALA A 43 -10.12 0.42 7.06
C ALA A 43 -10.01 1.48 8.18
N HIS A 44 -10.99 2.37 8.30
CA HIS A 44 -11.04 3.41 9.32
C HIS A 44 -12.10 3.13 10.40
N SER A 45 -12.87 2.07 10.25
CA SER A 45 -13.79 1.59 11.28
C SER A 45 -13.97 0.08 11.22
N GLN A 46 -14.34 -0.53 12.34
CA GLN A 46 -14.58 -1.98 12.41
C GLN A 46 -15.70 -2.43 11.45
N PRO A 47 -16.84 -1.70 11.31
CA PRO A 47 -17.87 -2.04 10.33
C PRO A 47 -17.40 -1.93 8.87
N GLU A 48 -16.52 -0.98 8.56
CA GLU A 48 -15.91 -0.88 7.23
C GLU A 48 -15.00 -2.07 6.97
N PHE A 49 -14.13 -2.41 7.92
CA PHE A 49 -13.26 -3.58 7.82
C PHE A 49 -14.06 -4.85 7.51
N GLU A 50 -15.13 -5.12 8.27
CA GLU A 50 -15.98 -6.29 8.09
C GLU A 50 -16.63 -6.36 6.70
N ARG A 51 -17.10 -5.23 6.18
CA ARG A 51 -17.62 -5.16 4.80
C ARG A 51 -16.53 -5.41 3.77
N LEU A 52 -15.37 -4.76 3.93
CA LEU A 52 -14.27 -4.86 2.98
C LEU A 52 -13.71 -6.27 2.90
N ILE A 53 -13.61 -7.01 4.01
CA ILE A 53 -13.13 -8.41 3.96
C ILE A 53 -14.14 -9.36 3.28
N GLN A 54 -15.44 -9.07 3.36
CA GLN A 54 -16.46 -9.83 2.62
C GLN A 54 -16.31 -9.59 1.11
N ILE A 55 -16.14 -8.34 0.69
CA ILE A 55 -15.87 -7.99 -0.71
C ILE A 55 -14.55 -8.62 -1.17
N LEU A 56 -13.50 -8.54 -0.34
CA LEU A 56 -12.18 -9.10 -0.62
C LEU A 56 -12.26 -10.61 -0.93
N GLY A 57 -13.05 -11.36 -0.17
CA GLY A 57 -13.26 -12.79 -0.37
C GLY A 57 -14.04 -13.14 -1.65
N GLN A 58 -14.75 -12.19 -2.26
CA GLN A 58 -15.45 -12.39 -3.54
C GLN A 58 -14.54 -12.15 -4.75
N ILE A 59 -13.54 -11.28 -4.60
CA ILE A 59 -12.68 -10.83 -5.71
C ILE A 59 -11.32 -11.54 -5.79
N GLY A 60 -11.00 -12.40 -4.81
CA GLY A 60 -9.74 -13.12 -4.80
C GLY A 60 -9.73 -14.35 -3.91
N LYS A 61 -8.64 -15.10 -4.00
CA LYS A 61 -8.37 -16.30 -3.21
C LYS A 61 -7.48 -15.94 -2.02
N PRO A 62 -7.70 -16.53 -0.82
CA PRO A 62 -6.83 -16.31 0.33
C PRO A 62 -5.35 -16.59 -0.02
N TYR A 63 -4.46 -15.66 0.31
CA TYR A 63 -3.03 -15.78 0.06
C TYR A 63 -2.25 -15.90 1.37
N ASN A 64 -2.33 -14.87 2.22
CA ASN A 64 -1.76 -14.91 3.57
C ASN A 64 -2.51 -13.99 4.52
N TYR A 65 -2.12 -14.04 5.80
CA TYR A 65 -2.63 -13.15 6.84
C TYR A 65 -1.46 -12.50 7.56
N ASN A 66 -1.24 -11.21 7.32
CA ASN A 66 -0.25 -10.42 8.05
C ASN A 66 -0.84 -9.03 8.29
N ASN A 67 -1.28 -8.79 9.53
CA ASN A 67 -2.03 -7.60 9.96
C ASN A 67 -3.38 -7.39 9.24
N GLY A 68 -3.92 -8.43 8.62
CA GLY A 68 -5.18 -8.42 7.89
C GLY A 68 -5.20 -9.48 6.78
N PRO A 69 -6.40 -9.86 6.29
CA PRO A 69 -6.50 -10.81 5.18
C PRO A 69 -5.92 -10.20 3.91
N ARG A 70 -5.08 -10.99 3.23
CA ARG A 70 -4.56 -10.71 1.89
C ARG A 70 -5.05 -11.78 0.93
N VAL A 71 -5.46 -11.35 -0.25
CA VAL A 71 -5.88 -12.24 -1.33
C VAL A 71 -5.00 -12.04 -2.55
N GLU A 72 -4.88 -13.09 -3.35
CA GLU A 72 -4.54 -13.02 -4.76
C GLU A 72 -5.83 -12.77 -5.55
N LEU A 73 -5.88 -11.69 -6.33
CA LEU A 73 -7.07 -11.30 -7.07
C LEU A 73 -7.35 -12.29 -8.21
N HIS A 74 -8.63 -12.59 -8.45
CA HIS A 74 -9.04 -13.42 -9.59
C HIS A 74 -8.69 -12.76 -10.93
N GLU A 75 -8.81 -11.44 -10.98
CA GLU A 75 -8.43 -10.60 -12.12
C GLU A 75 -7.59 -9.42 -11.60
N PRO A 76 -6.45 -9.10 -12.23
CA PRO A 76 -5.65 -7.95 -11.82
C PRO A 76 -6.41 -6.63 -11.97
N ILE A 77 -6.22 -5.72 -11.03
CA ILE A 77 -6.68 -4.33 -11.18
C ILE A 77 -5.59 -3.57 -11.92
N ILE A 78 -5.90 -3.08 -13.11
CA ILE A 78 -4.98 -2.33 -13.96
C ILE A 78 -4.99 -0.85 -13.56
N VAL A 79 -3.81 -0.29 -13.28
CA VAL A 79 -3.63 1.14 -12.96
C VAL A 79 -2.39 1.64 -13.69
N ASP A 80 -2.60 2.42 -14.76
CA ASP A 80 -1.56 2.77 -15.73
C ASP A 80 -0.81 1.50 -16.21
N ASP A 81 0.52 1.46 -16.04
CA ASP A 81 1.37 0.32 -16.40
C ASP A 81 1.42 -0.78 -15.31
N ASN A 82 0.75 -0.60 -14.17
CA ASN A 82 0.77 -1.54 -13.06
C ASN A 82 -0.34 -2.57 -13.14
N GLN A 83 -0.01 -3.81 -12.75
CA GLN A 83 -0.97 -4.90 -12.56
C GLN A 83 -1.03 -5.27 -11.09
N ILE A 84 -2.03 -4.74 -10.38
CA ILE A 84 -2.22 -5.06 -8.97
C ILE A 84 -2.84 -6.46 -8.91
N THR A 85 -2.07 -7.42 -8.38
CA THR A 85 -2.47 -8.84 -8.29
C THR A 85 -2.77 -9.28 -6.87
N HIS A 86 -2.30 -8.52 -5.88
CA HIS A 86 -2.50 -8.85 -4.47
C HIS A 86 -3.08 -7.67 -3.72
N LEU A 87 -4.13 -7.92 -2.95
CA LEU A 87 -4.81 -6.90 -2.16
C LEU A 87 -4.95 -7.36 -0.70
N ARG A 88 -4.62 -6.46 0.22
CA ARG A 88 -4.81 -6.66 1.66
C ARG A 88 -5.75 -5.60 2.22
N ILE A 89 -6.59 -6.01 3.17
CA ILE A 89 -7.37 -5.07 4.00
C ILE A 89 -6.81 -5.14 5.42
N ARG A 90 -6.37 -4.01 5.98
CA ARG A 90 -5.95 -3.93 7.39
C ARG A 90 -7.10 -3.48 8.27
N LYS A 91 -7.08 -3.96 9.52
CA LYS A 91 -7.96 -3.47 10.58
C LYS A 91 -7.73 -1.97 10.83
N PRO A 92 -8.71 -1.26 11.40
CA PRO A 92 -8.56 0.12 11.79
C PRO A 92 -7.43 0.32 12.79
N ASP A 93 -6.62 1.33 12.51
CA ASP A 93 -5.45 1.69 13.28
C ASP A 93 -5.40 3.23 13.36
N PRO A 94 -5.67 3.83 14.54
CA PRO A 94 -5.68 5.28 14.71
C PRO A 94 -4.34 5.95 14.38
N GLU A 95 -3.23 5.21 14.47
CA GLU A 95 -1.89 5.71 14.13
C GLU A 95 -1.61 5.67 12.62
N ARG A 96 -2.47 4.99 11.86
CA ARG A 96 -2.39 4.87 10.40
C ARG A 96 -3.65 5.44 9.75
N PRO A 97 -3.85 6.77 9.79
CA PRO A 97 -5.04 7.40 9.25
C PRO A 97 -5.09 7.33 7.71
N GLN A 98 -4.00 7.00 7.03
CA GLN A 98 -3.90 6.95 5.57
C GLN A 98 -4.96 6.05 4.92
N VAL A 99 -5.23 6.25 3.62
CA VAL A 99 -6.14 5.41 2.83
C VAL A 99 -5.55 4.01 2.64
N GLY A 100 -4.24 3.92 2.48
CA GLY A 100 -3.56 2.67 2.28
C GLY A 100 -2.07 2.83 1.99
N CYS A 101 -1.47 1.74 1.56
CA CYS A 101 -0.07 1.71 1.15
C CYS A 101 0.22 0.65 0.10
N ASN A 102 1.37 0.73 -0.55
CA ASN A 102 1.90 -0.35 -1.37
C ASN A 102 3.36 -0.67 -1.05
N ASP A 103 3.79 -1.82 -1.55
CA ASP A 103 5.20 -2.21 -1.60
C ASP A 103 5.68 -1.97 -3.04
N PHE A 104 6.80 -1.27 -3.23
CA PHE A 104 7.41 -1.04 -4.53
C PHE A 104 8.31 -2.21 -4.90
N GLU A 105 8.18 -2.69 -6.14
CA GLU A 105 9.01 -3.76 -6.69
C GLU A 105 10.34 -3.16 -7.17
N THR A 106 11.33 -3.09 -6.27
CA THR A 106 12.69 -2.62 -6.58
C THR A 106 13.72 -3.35 -5.71
N ASP A 107 14.98 -3.34 -6.13
CA ASP A 107 16.09 -3.88 -5.34
C ASP A 107 16.30 -3.04 -4.07
N TYR A 108 16.19 -3.69 -2.91
CA TYR A 108 16.25 -3.02 -1.61
C TYR A 108 17.64 -2.43 -1.33
N GLU A 109 18.70 -3.20 -1.55
CA GLU A 109 20.07 -2.78 -1.21
C GLU A 109 20.52 -1.60 -2.06
N SER A 110 20.26 -1.65 -3.36
CA SER A 110 20.55 -0.53 -4.27
C SER A 110 19.71 0.69 -3.90
N PHE A 111 18.41 0.53 -3.65
CA PHE A 111 17.55 1.65 -3.25
C PHE A 111 18.01 2.30 -1.95
N LYS A 112 18.34 1.49 -0.93
CA LYS A 112 18.81 1.96 0.36
C LYS A 112 20.11 2.74 0.24
N LYS A 113 21.06 2.22 -0.54
CA LYS A 113 22.36 2.86 -0.78
C LYS A 113 22.23 4.20 -1.50
N ASP A 114 21.35 4.26 -2.51
CA ASP A 114 21.29 5.40 -3.43
C ASP A 114 20.34 6.51 -2.95
N CYS A 115 19.30 6.18 -2.16
CA CYS A 115 18.22 7.14 -1.85
C CYS A 115 18.11 7.50 -0.36
N LEU A 116 18.44 6.60 0.57
CA LEU A 116 18.06 6.77 1.98
C LEU A 116 18.70 8.00 2.64
N SER A 117 19.98 8.26 2.34
CA SER A 117 20.71 9.42 2.88
C SER A 117 20.28 10.75 2.27
N ASP A 118 19.76 10.72 1.05
CA ASP A 118 19.50 11.91 0.25
C ASP A 118 18.14 12.54 0.58
N HIS A 119 17.25 11.76 1.21
CA HIS A 119 15.89 12.17 1.55
C HIS A 119 15.49 11.85 3.00
N PRO A 120 16.26 12.31 4.02
CA PRO A 120 16.08 11.90 5.42
C PRO A 120 14.75 12.35 6.05
N GLU A 121 14.10 13.37 5.50
CA GLU A 121 12.80 13.85 5.98
C GLU A 121 11.62 12.99 5.48
N ASN A 122 11.81 12.32 4.34
CA ASN A 122 10.76 11.61 3.61
C ASN A 122 10.93 10.09 3.57
N LEU A 123 12.17 9.60 3.72
CA LEU A 123 12.49 8.18 3.75
C LEU A 123 12.88 7.77 5.16
N ARG A 124 12.13 6.83 5.73
CA ARG A 124 12.32 6.35 7.11
C ARG A 124 12.69 4.88 7.11
N LEU A 125 13.89 4.58 7.62
CA LEU A 125 14.32 3.20 7.82
C LEU A 125 13.61 2.60 9.04
N ILE A 126 12.87 1.53 8.82
CA ILE A 126 12.20 0.73 9.84
C ILE A 126 12.92 -0.61 9.92
N LYS A 127 13.56 -0.89 11.06
CA LYS A 127 14.22 -2.18 11.31
C LYS A 127 13.31 -3.11 12.10
N ARG A 128 13.18 -4.35 11.63
CA ARG A 128 12.54 -5.47 12.34
C ARG A 128 13.57 -6.60 12.50
N PRO A 129 13.34 -7.57 13.41
CA PRO A 129 14.28 -8.67 13.60
C PRO A 129 14.55 -9.50 12.34
N GLU A 130 13.56 -9.64 11.46
CA GLU A 130 13.63 -10.53 10.28
C GLU A 130 13.80 -9.78 8.96
N TYR A 131 13.50 -8.48 8.92
CA TYR A 131 13.56 -7.68 7.69
C TYR A 131 13.66 -6.18 8.02
N GLU A 132 14.03 -5.40 7.02
CA GLU A 132 13.98 -3.95 7.05
C GLU A 132 12.98 -3.42 6.02
N MET A 133 12.47 -2.22 6.26
CA MET A 133 11.64 -1.49 5.30
C MET A 133 12.08 -0.04 5.25
N ILE A 134 11.99 0.58 4.09
CA ILE A 134 12.10 2.03 3.94
C ILE A 134 10.71 2.57 3.63
N GLU A 135 10.14 3.33 4.56
CA GLU A 135 8.84 3.98 4.42
C GLU A 135 9.00 5.32 3.70
N PHE A 136 8.20 5.53 2.67
CA PHE A 136 7.97 6.82 2.03
C PHE A 136 6.86 7.54 2.79
N TYR A 137 7.17 8.75 3.24
CA TYR A 137 6.25 9.60 3.97
C TYR A 137 6.36 11.05 3.51
N ASP A 138 5.22 11.69 3.26
CA ASP A 138 5.11 13.12 3.06
C ASP A 138 3.76 13.56 3.66
N PRO A 139 3.70 14.58 4.53
CA PRO A 139 2.46 15.01 5.19
C PRO A 139 1.40 15.53 4.22
N ASN A 140 1.76 15.86 2.97
CA ASN A 140 0.82 16.27 1.93
C ASN A 140 0.12 15.10 1.24
N PHE A 141 0.54 13.86 1.53
CA PHE A 141 -0.05 12.65 1.00
C PHE A 141 -0.77 11.88 2.10
N ASP A 142 -1.91 11.30 1.76
CA ASP A 142 -2.66 10.43 2.67
C ASP A 142 -2.51 8.94 2.33
N VAL A 143 -1.36 8.59 1.75
CA VAL A 143 -0.91 7.24 1.44
C VAL A 143 0.53 7.05 1.94
N LEU A 144 0.94 5.80 2.11
CA LEU A 144 2.32 5.42 2.40
C LEU A 144 2.83 4.49 1.30
N ALA A 145 4.14 4.37 1.17
CA ALA A 145 4.73 3.32 0.34
C ALA A 145 5.97 2.76 1.00
N TYR A 146 6.37 1.56 0.61
CA TYR A 146 7.48 0.85 1.22
C TYR A 146 8.39 0.24 0.15
N VAL A 147 9.68 0.15 0.47
CA VAL A 147 10.62 -0.79 -0.16
C VAL A 147 11.06 -1.74 0.94
N VAL A 148 10.83 -3.04 0.76
CA VAL A 148 11.02 -4.07 1.78
C VAL A 148 12.24 -4.92 1.42
N SER A 149 13.08 -5.25 2.40
CA SER A 149 14.17 -6.22 2.19
C SER A 149 13.58 -7.62 2.04
N ASN A 150 13.86 -8.29 0.93
CA ASN A 150 13.53 -9.71 0.74
C ASN A 150 14.45 -10.63 1.54
#